data_AF-A0A430RXW9-F1
#
_entry.id   AF-A0A430RXW9-F1
#
_cell.length_a   1.000
_cell.length_b   1.000
_cell.length_c   1.000
_cell.angle_alpha   90.00
_cell.angle_beta   90.00
_cell.angle_gamma   90.00
#
_symmetry.space_group_name_H-M   'P 1'
#
loop_
_entity.id
_entity.type
_entity.pdbx_description
1 polymer ?
#
loop_
_entity_poly.entity_id
_entity_poly.type
_entity_poly.pdbx_seq_one_letter_code
_entity_poly.pdbx_strand_id
1 'polypeptide(L)'
;MSYTPKELVLSQRYGLVALDAVELARITQDGLEVVEFGFLASPYAPRDLYDLGEKLKTQLKARGFEERCQTYHFPLFGGGQYTLRMARGGEGVGLFLKPLAQPQAYRLEVGPASPNPPLDCPAR
;
A
#
# COMPACT_ATOMS: atom_id res chain seq x y z
N MET A 1 0.09 -29.61 -11.58
CA MET A 1 0.14 -29.12 -10.18
C MET A 1 -0.56 -27.78 -10.14
N SER A 2 -1.61 -27.64 -9.34
CA SER A 2 -2.27 -26.34 -9.15
C SER A 2 -1.42 -25.48 -8.25
N TYR A 3 -0.96 -24.33 -8.75
CA TYR A 3 -0.24 -23.35 -7.94
C TYR A 3 -1.25 -22.55 -7.12
N THR A 4 -1.11 -22.57 -5.79
CA THR A 4 -1.93 -21.75 -4.88
C THR A 4 -1.06 -20.60 -4.37
N PRO A 5 -1.34 -19.35 -4.74
CA PRO A 5 -0.58 -18.21 -4.24
C PRO A 5 -0.77 -18.06 -2.72
N LYS A 6 0.28 -17.60 -2.03
CA LYS A 6 0.24 -17.32 -0.60
C LYS A 6 -0.16 -15.89 -0.34
N GLU A 7 -1.16 -15.66 0.48
CA GLU A 7 -1.55 -14.33 0.94
C GLU A 7 -0.67 -13.86 2.11
N LEU A 8 -0.17 -12.64 2.00
CA LEU A 8 0.39 -11.86 3.10
C LEU A 8 -0.58 -10.71 3.42
N VAL A 9 -1.08 -10.67 4.65
CA VAL A 9 -1.93 -9.57 5.12
C VAL A 9 -1.05 -8.34 5.37
N LEU A 10 -1.28 -7.26 4.63
CA LEU A 10 -0.60 -5.99 4.80
C LEU A 10 -1.31 -5.08 5.81
N SER A 11 -2.64 -5.08 5.83
CA SER A 11 -3.45 -4.40 6.84
C SER A 11 -4.64 -5.26 7.22
N GLN A 12 -4.78 -5.54 8.52
CA GLN A 12 -5.95 -6.24 9.03
C GLN A 12 -7.17 -5.34 8.99
N ARG A 13 -7.02 -4.07 9.38
CA ARG A 13 -8.13 -3.11 9.49
C ARG A 13 -8.79 -2.82 8.15
N TYR A 14 -7.98 -2.63 7.11
CA TYR A 14 -8.47 -2.29 5.77
C TYR A 14 -8.51 -3.50 4.84
N GLY A 15 -8.17 -4.69 5.36
CA GLY A 15 -8.18 -5.96 4.65
C GLY A 15 -7.25 -5.96 3.43
N LEU A 16 -6.11 -5.28 3.50
CA LEU A 16 -5.15 -5.22 2.40
C LEU A 16 -4.26 -6.47 2.41
N VAL A 17 -4.04 -7.06 1.24
CA VAL A 17 -3.19 -8.25 1.07
C VAL A 17 -2.24 -8.09 -0.11
N ALA A 18 -1.10 -8.79 -0.04
CA ALA A 18 -0.22 -9.05 -1.17
C ALA A 18 -0.16 -10.55 -1.43
N LEU A 19 -0.22 -10.95 -2.70
CA LEU A 19 -0.06 -12.34 -3.11
C LEU A 19 1.42 -12.62 -3.36
N ASP A 20 1.87 -13.79 -2.92
CA ASP A 20 3.23 -14.29 -3.01
C ASP A 20 4.27 -13.30 -2.49
N ALA A 21 3.98 -12.72 -1.33
CA ALA A 21 4.88 -11.85 -0.60
C ALA A 21 5.29 -12.47 0.74
N VAL A 22 6.45 -12.05 1.24
CA VAL A 22 6.99 -12.43 2.54
C VAL A 22 7.14 -11.19 3.41
N GLU A 23 6.74 -11.31 4.68
CA GLU A 23 6.94 -10.26 5.67
C GLU A 23 8.43 -10.18 6.04
N LEU A 24 8.96 -8.96 6.06
CA LEU A 24 10.32 -8.65 6.50
C LEU A 24 10.30 -8.03 7.90
N ALA A 25 9.37 -7.09 8.12
CA ALA A 25 9.14 -6.46 9.42
C ALA A 25 7.71 -5.93 9.53
N ARG A 26 7.20 -5.83 10.76
CA ARG A 26 5.90 -5.24 11.06
C ARG A 26 5.96 -4.41 12.33
N ILE A 27 5.31 -3.26 12.31
CA ILE A 27 5.10 -2.38 13.46
C ILE A 27 3.65 -1.91 13.44
N THR A 28 2.96 -1.99 14.57
CA THR A 28 1.62 -1.43 14.73
C THR A 28 1.62 -0.47 15.92
N GLN A 29 1.26 0.78 15.70
CA GLN A 29 1.22 1.81 16.73
C GLN A 29 0.08 2.79 16.47
N ASP A 30 -0.78 3.04 17.47
CA ASP A 30 -1.83 4.06 17.43
C ASP A 30 -2.73 4.01 16.18
N GLY A 31 -3.02 2.80 15.69
CA GLY A 31 -3.84 2.56 14.50
C GLY A 31 -3.09 2.69 13.16
N LEU A 32 -1.80 3.01 13.18
CA LEU A 32 -0.90 2.91 12.04
C LEU A 32 -0.32 1.48 11.96
N GLU A 33 -0.47 0.85 10.81
CA GLU A 33 0.16 -0.42 10.46
C GLU A 33 1.30 -0.15 9.48
N VAL A 34 2.52 -0.53 9.85
CA VAL A 34 3.71 -0.45 8.99
C VAL A 34 4.17 -1.86 8.70
N VAL A 35 4.25 -2.21 7.42
CA VAL A 35 4.70 -3.52 6.96
C VAL A 35 5.80 -3.33 5.93
N GLU A 36 6.95 -3.95 6.18
CA GLU A 36 8.02 -4.14 5.22
C GLU A 36 7.90 -5.56 4.68
N PHE A 37 7.87 -5.71 3.36
CA PHE A 37 7.62 -6.99 2.69
C PHE A 37 8.36 -7.07 1.36
N GLY A 38 8.65 -8.30 0.92
CA GLY A 38 9.27 -8.58 -0.38
C GLY A 38 8.41 -9.54 -1.20
N PHE A 39 8.40 -9.38 -2.52
CA PHE A 39 7.73 -10.33 -3.41
C PHE A 39 8.62 -11.52 -3.76
N LEU A 40 8.03 -12.71 -3.81
CA LEU A 40 8.62 -13.90 -4.41
C LEU A 40 8.56 -13.77 -5.94
N ALA A 41 9.41 -14.54 -6.64
CA ALA A 41 9.37 -14.65 -8.09
C ALA A 41 8.04 -15.31 -8.54
N SER A 42 7.03 -14.49 -8.83
CA SER A 42 5.67 -14.91 -9.13
C SER A 42 5.00 -13.95 -10.14
N PRO A 43 3.95 -14.39 -10.86
CA PRO A 43 3.19 -13.50 -11.75
C PRO A 43 2.35 -12.46 -11.00
N TYR A 44 2.24 -12.58 -9.68
CA TYR A 44 1.48 -11.64 -8.84
C TYR A 44 2.32 -10.44 -8.37
N ALA A 45 3.65 -10.56 -8.45
CA ALA A 45 4.58 -9.48 -8.15
C ALA A 45 4.23 -8.22 -8.97
N PRO A 46 4.21 -7.03 -8.35
CA PRO A 46 3.97 -5.80 -9.06
C PRO A 46 5.14 -5.47 -9.97
N ARG A 47 4.85 -4.81 -11.10
CA ARG A 47 5.88 -4.36 -12.06
C ARG A 47 6.77 -3.28 -11.45
N ASP A 48 6.17 -2.38 -10.68
CA ASP A 48 6.81 -1.26 -10.03
C ASP A 48 5.99 -0.77 -8.82
N LEU A 49 6.43 0.33 -8.20
CA LEU A 49 5.75 0.93 -7.05
C LEU A 49 4.33 1.42 -7.39
N TYR A 50 4.13 1.92 -8.61
CA TYR A 50 2.83 2.44 -9.05
C TYR A 50 1.83 1.30 -9.25
N ASP A 51 2.24 0.21 -9.91
CA ASP A 51 1.45 -1.01 -10.09
C ASP A 51 1.02 -1.61 -8.74
N LEU A 52 1.92 -1.62 -7.75
CA LEU A 52 1.58 -2.00 -6.38
C LEU A 52 0.51 -1.08 -5.77
N GLY A 53 0.70 0.24 -5.90
CA GLY A 53 -0.26 1.24 -5.43
C GLY A 53 -1.65 1.07 -6.03
N GLU A 54 -1.73 0.84 -7.34
CA GLU A 54 -2.99 0.61 -8.06
C GLU A 54 -3.68 -0.70 -7.64
N LYS A 55 -2.91 -1.77 -7.39
CA LYS A 55 -3.43 -3.03 -6.84
C LYS A 55 -4.06 -2.83 -5.46
N LEU A 56 -3.38 -2.12 -4.54
CA LEU A 56 -3.93 -1.83 -3.21
C LEU A 56 -5.14 -0.89 -3.28
N LYS A 57 -5.08 0.11 -4.15
CA LYS A 57 -6.23 0.99 -4.44
C LYS A 57 -7.45 0.21 -4.88
N THR A 58 -7.27 -0.76 -5.78
CA THR A 58 -8.36 -1.62 -6.27
C THR A 58 -8.99 -2.44 -5.14
N GLN A 59 -8.18 -2.97 -4.22
CA GLN A 59 -8.70 -3.68 -3.05
C GLN A 59 -9.56 -2.77 -2.16
N LEU A 60 -9.15 -1.51 -1.95
CA LEU A 60 -9.95 -0.53 -1.19
C LEU A 60 -11.23 -0.14 -1.93
N LYS A 61 -11.18 0.08 -3.25
CA LYS A 61 -12.37 0.33 -4.09
C LYS A 61 -13.38 -0.82 -3.97
N ALA A 62 -12.91 -2.07 -3.99
CA ALA A 62 -13.76 -3.25 -3.79
C ALA A 62 -14.43 -3.30 -2.40
N ARG A 63 -13.92 -2.53 -1.43
CA ARG A 63 -14.48 -2.39 -0.06
C ARG A 63 -15.32 -1.12 0.12
N GLY A 64 -15.57 -0.39 -0.97
CA GLY A 64 -16.41 0.81 -0.99
C GLY A 64 -15.68 2.11 -0.65
N PHE A 65 -14.34 2.11 -0.65
CA PHE A 65 -13.57 3.35 -0.53
C PHE A 65 -13.49 4.07 -1.87
N GLU A 66 -13.66 5.38 -1.85
CA GLU A 66 -13.50 6.27 -2.99
C GLU A 66 -12.16 6.98 -2.93
N GLU A 67 -11.52 7.15 -4.08
CA GLU A 67 -10.28 7.90 -4.21
C GLU A 67 -10.54 9.38 -3.91
N ARG A 68 -9.74 9.95 -2.99
CA ARG A 68 -9.78 11.39 -2.66
C ARG A 68 -8.60 12.11 -3.29
N CYS A 69 -7.42 11.52 -3.20
CA CYS A 69 -6.23 12.01 -3.88
C CYS A 69 -5.19 10.90 -4.02
N GLN A 70 -4.28 11.07 -4.99
CA GLN A 70 -3.17 10.16 -5.24
C GLN A 70 -1.98 10.97 -5.77
N THR A 71 -0.79 10.66 -5.24
CA THR A 71 0.47 11.25 -5.71
C THR A 71 1.49 10.15 -5.90
N TYR A 72 2.22 10.21 -7.01
CA TYR A 72 3.33 9.33 -7.29
C TYR A 72 4.54 10.15 -7.71
N HIS A 73 5.60 10.09 -6.92
CA HIS A 73 6.85 10.78 -7.21
C HIS A 73 7.90 9.77 -7.64
N PHE A 74 8.33 9.88 -8.89
CA PHE A 74 9.60 9.35 -9.34
C PHE A 74 10.70 10.32 -8.92
N PRO A 75 11.70 9.92 -8.11
CA PRO A 75 12.71 10.85 -7.64
C PRO A 75 13.97 10.72 -8.48
N LEU A 76 14.58 11.87 -8.71
CA LEU A 76 15.99 11.97 -9.09
C LEU A 76 16.91 11.64 -7.89
N PHE A 77 16.43 11.77 -6.64
CA PHE A 77 17.14 11.42 -5.39
C PHE A 77 16.15 10.99 -4.29
N GLY A 78 16.35 9.83 -3.64
CA GLY A 78 15.58 9.41 -2.44
C GLY A 78 14.64 8.21 -2.55
N GLY A 79 14.48 7.60 -3.74
CA GLY A 79 13.60 6.45 -3.98
C GLY A 79 12.12 6.82 -4.13
N GLY A 80 11.41 6.20 -5.09
CA GLY A 80 10.05 6.58 -5.44
C GLY A 80 9.06 6.47 -4.30
N GLN A 81 8.04 7.31 -4.27
CA GLN A 81 6.98 7.22 -3.28
C GLN A 81 5.61 7.27 -3.93
N TYR A 82 4.67 6.52 -3.37
CA TYR A 82 3.27 6.52 -3.77
C TYR A 82 2.41 6.80 -2.54
N THR A 83 1.64 7.88 -2.60
CA THR A 83 0.69 8.30 -1.57
C THR A 83 -0.72 8.16 -2.11
N LEU A 84 -1.63 7.60 -1.32
CA LEU A 84 -3.03 7.47 -1.67
C LEU A 84 -3.90 7.78 -0.46
N ARG A 85 -4.93 8.60 -0.67
CA ARG A 85 -6.00 8.84 0.30
C ARG A 85 -7.32 8.40 -0.27
N MET A 86 -8.05 7.65 0.53
CA MET A 86 -9.38 7.20 0.17
C MET A 86 -10.33 7.36 1.35
N ALA A 87 -11.63 7.39 1.07
CA ALA A 87 -12.64 7.45 2.13
C ALA A 87 -13.91 6.70 1.77
N ARG A 88 -14.62 6.22 2.79
CA ARG A 88 -15.95 5.63 2.71
C ARG A 88 -16.84 6.27 3.78
N GLY A 89 -17.74 7.15 3.35
CA GLY A 89 -18.51 7.98 4.29
C GLY A 89 -17.57 8.82 5.18
N GLY A 90 -17.69 8.66 6.50
CA GLY A 90 -16.82 9.35 7.48
C GLY A 90 -15.48 8.66 7.76
N GLU A 91 -15.23 7.48 7.21
CA GLU A 91 -14.00 6.72 7.42
C GLU A 91 -12.96 7.05 6.33
N GLY A 92 -11.80 7.60 6.71
CA GLY A 92 -10.69 7.85 5.80
C GLY A 92 -9.51 6.90 6.03
N VAL A 93 -8.82 6.53 4.96
CA VAL A 93 -7.62 5.69 4.96
C VAL A 93 -6.51 6.35 4.14
N GLY A 94 -5.29 6.30 4.65
CA GLY A 94 -4.08 6.78 3.97
C GLY A 94 -3.08 5.65 3.79
N LEU A 95 -2.54 5.53 2.58
CA LEU A 95 -1.48 4.60 2.21
C LEU A 95 -0.26 5.40 1.79
N PHE A 96 0.89 5.04 2.32
CA PHE A 96 2.19 5.54 1.90
C PHE A 96 3.11 4.36 1.59
N LEU A 97 3.53 4.27 0.33
CA LEU A 97 4.34 3.20 -0.22
C LEU A 97 5.70 3.75 -0.65
N LYS A 98 6.77 3.02 -0.30
CA LYS A 98 8.14 3.30 -0.77
C LYS A 98 8.91 2.00 -1.02
N PRO A 99 9.86 1.96 -1.97
CA PRO A 99 10.76 0.84 -2.13
C PRO A 99 11.73 0.77 -0.95
N LEU A 100 12.22 -0.44 -0.69
CA LEU A 100 13.35 -0.69 0.21
C LEU A 100 14.64 -0.81 -0.62
N ALA A 101 15.79 -0.86 0.06
CA ALA A 101 17.08 -1.05 -0.60
C ALA A 101 17.20 -2.42 -1.30
N GLN A 102 16.37 -3.40 -0.91
CA GLN A 102 16.33 -4.72 -1.51
C GLN A 102 15.43 -4.73 -2.76
N PRO A 103 15.78 -5.46 -3.82
CA PRO A 103 14.94 -5.59 -5.01
C PRO A 103 13.55 -6.17 -4.68
N GLN A 104 12.51 -5.63 -5.32
CA GLN A 104 11.11 -6.06 -5.15
C GLN A 104 10.61 -6.06 -3.69
N ALA A 105 11.25 -5.26 -2.83
CA ALA A 105 10.85 -5.07 -1.46
C ALA A 105 10.32 -3.65 -1.24
N TYR A 106 9.27 -3.56 -0.43
CA TYR A 106 8.50 -2.35 -0.23
C TYR A 106 8.17 -2.18 1.25
N ARG A 107 7.96 -0.92 1.63
CA ARG A 107 7.35 -0.53 2.88
C ARG A 107 6.00 0.10 2.60
N LEU A 108 4.97 -0.44 3.23
CA LEU A 108 3.65 0.16 3.32
C LEU A 108 3.44 0.73 4.71
N GLU A 109 3.05 1.99 4.79
CA GLU A 109 2.43 2.58 5.97
C GLU A 109 0.95 2.78 5.64
N VAL A 110 0.07 2.27 6.49
CA VAL A 110 -1.37 2.37 6.31
C VAL A 110 -2.06 2.68 7.62
N GLY A 111 -2.97 3.64 7.61
CA GLY A 111 -3.65 4.08 8.82
C GLY A 111 -4.84 4.99 8.54
N PRO A 112 -5.57 5.39 9.60
CA PRO A 112 -6.61 6.39 9.51
C PRO A 112 -6.10 7.69 8.87
N ALA A 113 -6.96 8.31 8.05
CA ALA A 113 -6.68 9.60 7.45
C ALA A 113 -7.94 10.47 7.47
N SER A 114 -7.78 11.77 7.20
CA SER A 114 -8.93 12.63 6.94
C SER A 114 -9.73 12.09 5.75
N PRO A 115 -11.06 11.96 5.84
CA PRO A 115 -11.90 11.62 4.69
C PRO A 115 -11.93 12.74 3.64
N ASN A 116 -11.52 13.96 4.02
CA ASN A 116 -11.39 15.14 3.17
C ASN A 116 -9.94 15.66 3.22
N PRO A 117 -8.98 15.00 2.55
CA PRO A 117 -7.60 15.45 2.50
C PRO A 117 -7.45 16.72 1.63
N PRO A 118 -6.37 17.49 1.81
CA PRO A 118 -6.05 18.59 0.89
C PRO A 118 -5.67 18.06 -0.50
N LEU A 119 -5.81 18.91 -1.52
CA LEU A 119 -5.67 18.54 -2.94
C LEU A 119 -4.24 18.10 -3.33
N ASP A 120 -3.23 18.54 -2.58
CA ASP A 120 -1.81 18.24 -2.78
C ASP A 120 -1.39 16.84 -2.31
N CYS A 121 -2.29 16.12 -1.63
CA CYS A 121 -2.12 14.73 -1.20
C CYS A 121 -0.79 14.45 -0.48
N PRO A 122 -0.54 15.11 0.67
CA PRO A 122 0.71 14.94 1.38
C PRO A 122 0.85 13.51 1.90
N ALA A 123 2.10 13.06 1.99
CA ALA A 123 2.47 11.74 2.52
C ALA A 123 1.94 11.49 3.94
N ARG A 124 1.62 12.56 4.69
CA ARG A 124 0.89 12.55 5.96
C ARG A 124 -0.07 13.73 6.06
#